data_AF-A0AAV8X2B8-F1
#
_entry.id   AF-A0AAV8X2B8-F1
#
_cell.length_a   1.000
_cell.length_b   1.000
_cell.length_c   1.000
_cell.angle_alpha   90.00
_cell.angle_beta   90.00
_cell.angle_gamma   90.00
#
_symmetry.space_group_name_H-M   'P 1'
#
loop_
_entity.id
_entity.type
_entity.pdbx_description
1 polymer ?
#
loop_
_entity_poly.entity_id
_entity_poly.type
_entity_poly.pdbx_seq_one_letter_code
_entity_poly.pdbx_strand_id
1 'polypeptide(L)'
;MATESRIRLCYMCGSSEDDVAKLHYFPSRLERSKIWQDNMGIHYTEETLQNYRICSRHFTVESYVDLSSHRLTRNAVPTLFPCRQLATYQVQA
;
A
#
# COMPACT_ATOMS: atom_id res chain seq x y z
N MET A 1 -17.84 17.95 -17.99
CA MET A 1 -16.47 17.54 -17.60
C MET A 1 -16.61 16.36 -16.67
N ALA A 2 -16.48 15.14 -17.17
CA ALA A 2 -16.48 13.97 -16.31
C ALA A 2 -15.22 14.05 -15.44
N THR A 3 -15.39 14.31 -14.15
CA THR A 3 -14.29 14.17 -13.20
C THR A 3 -13.93 12.70 -13.20
N GLU A 4 -12.80 12.34 -13.81
CA GLU A 4 -12.29 10.98 -13.78
C GLU A 4 -12.25 10.51 -12.33
N SER A 5 -13.12 9.56 -12.02
CA SER A 5 -13.23 9.00 -10.68
C SER A 5 -11.91 8.32 -10.36
N ARG A 6 -11.09 8.96 -9.51
CA ARG A 6 -9.82 8.42 -9.04
C ARG A 6 -10.06 7.03 -8.46
N ILE A 7 -9.30 6.05 -8.92
CA ILE A 7 -9.34 4.68 -8.43
C ILE A 7 -9.04 4.70 -6.92
N ARG A 8 -10.00 4.27 -6.10
CA ARG A 8 -9.87 4.15 -4.64
C ARG A 8 -9.64 2.71 -4.21
N LEU A 9 -8.73 2.05 -4.90
CA LEU A 9 -8.39 0.66 -4.64
C LEU A 9 -6.90 0.57 -4.30
N CYS A 10 -6.57 -0.36 -3.42
CA CYS A 10 -5.21 -0.77 -3.16
C CYS A 10 -4.65 -1.40 -4.43
N TYR A 11 -3.51 -0.89 -4.89
CA TYR A 11 -2.83 -1.41 -6.06
C TYR A 11 -2.38 -2.87 -5.87
N MET A 12 -1.91 -3.24 -4.67
CA MET A 12 -1.35 -4.58 -4.43
C MET A 12 -2.41 -5.67 -4.25
N CYS A 13 -3.56 -5.36 -3.66
CA CYS A 13 -4.55 -6.38 -3.29
C CYS A 13 -5.99 -6.07 -3.73
N GLY A 14 -6.23 -4.94 -4.40
CA GLY A 14 -7.54 -4.54 -4.89
C GLY A 14 -8.53 -4.08 -3.81
N SER A 15 -8.14 -4.05 -2.53
CA SER A 15 -9.01 -3.63 -1.43
C SER A 15 -9.41 -2.16 -1.53
N SER A 16 -10.68 -1.89 -1.30
CA SER A 16 -11.26 -0.54 -1.26
C SER A 16 -11.07 0.13 0.11
N GLU A 17 -11.51 1.39 0.24
CA GLU A 17 -11.54 2.10 1.53
C GLU A 17 -12.45 1.42 2.56
N ASP A 18 -13.47 0.67 2.12
CA ASP A 18 -14.39 -0.05 3.02
C ASP A 18 -13.77 -1.35 3.57
N ASP A 19 -12.75 -1.89 2.88
CA ASP A 19 -12.11 -3.16 3.25
C ASP A 19 -10.98 -3.00 4.27
N VAL A 20 -10.45 -1.78 4.44
CA VAL A 20 -9.18 -1.52 5.13
C VAL A 20 -9.24 -0.25 5.95
N ALA A 21 -8.44 -0.17 7.00
CA ALA A 21 -8.44 1.00 7.86
C ALA A 21 -7.98 2.28 7.13
N LYS A 22 -7.07 2.16 6.15
CA LYS A 22 -6.58 3.30 5.38
C LYS A 22 -5.96 2.92 4.05
N LEU A 23 -6.15 3.79 3.05
CA LEU A 23 -5.41 3.81 1.80
C LEU A 23 -4.36 4.92 1.83
N HIS A 24 -3.10 4.57 1.60
CA HIS A 24 -1.97 5.49 1.60
C HIS A 24 -1.57 5.86 0.17
N TYR A 25 -1.38 7.16 -0.06
CA TYR A 25 -0.74 7.67 -1.26
C TYR A 25 0.74 7.33 -1.26
N PHE A 26 1.33 7.25 -2.44
CA PHE A 26 2.77 7.25 -2.56
C PHE A 26 3.37 8.53 -1.93
N PRO A 27 4.57 8.45 -1.35
CA PRO A 27 5.28 9.62 -0.86
C PRO A 27 5.46 10.67 -1.96
N SER A 28 5.22 11.94 -1.64
CA SER A 28 5.44 13.05 -2.59
C SER A 28 6.90 13.23 -2.99
N ARG A 29 7.84 12.74 -2.17
CA ARG A 29 9.27 12.73 -2.50
C ARG A 29 9.58 11.55 -3.42
N LEU A 30 10.11 11.84 -4.60
CA LEU A 30 10.42 10.83 -5.62
C LEU A 30 11.36 9.74 -5.13
N GLU A 31 12.39 10.09 -4.37
CA GLU A 31 13.31 9.12 -3.78
C GLU A 31 12.58 8.08 -2.91
N ARG A 32 11.64 8.54 -2.07
CA ARG A 32 10.84 7.66 -1.21
C ARG A 32 9.83 6.85 -2.00
N SER A 33 9.24 7.45 -3.03
CA SER A 33 8.37 6.75 -3.96
C SER A 33 9.10 5.65 -4.73
N LYS A 34 10.35 5.88 -5.14
CA LYS A 34 11.21 4.86 -5.77
C LYS A 34 11.46 3.70 -4.82
N ILE A 35 11.78 3.96 -3.56
CA ILE A 35 11.93 2.89 -2.57
C ILE A 35 10.64 2.06 -2.44
N TRP A 36 9.46 2.70 -2.42
CA TRP A 36 8.19 1.97 -2.41
C TRP A 36 8.02 1.10 -3.66
N GLN A 37 8.29 1.67 -4.82
CA GLN A 37 8.26 0.98 -6.12
C GLN A 37 9.18 -0.24 -6.14
N ASP A 38 10.42 -0.08 -5.71
CA ASP A 38 11.42 -1.15 -5.65
C ASP A 38 10.98 -2.28 -4.71
N ASN A 39 10.43 -1.95 -3.53
CA ASN A 39 9.91 -2.96 -2.58
C ASN A 39 8.72 -3.74 -3.15
N MET A 40 7.87 -3.07 -3.95
CA MET A 40 6.70 -3.69 -4.58
C MET A 40 7.03 -4.40 -5.90
N GLY A 41 8.24 -4.21 -6.44
CA GLY A 41 8.61 -4.72 -7.76
C GLY A 41 7.84 -4.05 -8.92
N ILE A 42 7.51 -2.77 -8.78
CA ILE A 42 6.74 -2.00 -9.77
C ILE A 42 7.54 -0.78 -10.24
N HIS A 43 7.27 -0.29 -11.45
CA HIS A 43 7.91 0.93 -11.99
C HIS A 43 6.88 1.84 -12.67
N TYR A 44 6.86 3.11 -12.27
CA TYR A 44 5.83 4.07 -12.67
C TYR A 44 6.36 5.47 -12.97
N THR A 45 5.58 6.23 -13.75
CA THR A 45 5.76 7.68 -13.94
C THR A 45 5.00 8.46 -12.85
N GLU A 46 5.44 9.68 -12.55
CA GLU A 46 4.83 10.53 -11.49
C GLU A 46 3.33 10.74 -11.66
N GLU A 47 2.88 10.93 -12.91
CA GLU A 47 1.47 11.14 -13.25
C GLU A 47 0.60 9.94 -12.81
N THR A 48 1.11 8.72 -13.01
CA THR A 48 0.39 7.50 -12.66
C THR A 48 0.41 7.23 -11.15
N LEU A 49 1.48 7.59 -10.44
CA LEU A 49 1.62 7.40 -8.99
C LEU A 49 0.53 8.11 -8.17
N GLN A 50 0.06 9.27 -8.64
CA GLN A 50 -0.98 10.05 -7.95
C GLN A 50 -2.33 9.32 -7.91
N ASN A 51 -2.54 8.34 -8.79
CA ASN A 51 -3.78 7.57 -8.89
C ASN A 51 -3.73 6.26 -8.09
N TYR A 52 -2.57 5.82 -7.62
CA TYR A 52 -2.40 4.56 -6.91
C TYR A 52 -2.33 4.72 -5.39
N ARG A 53 -2.92 3.75 -4.69
CA ARG A 53 -2.89 3.68 -3.22
C ARG A 53 -2.41 2.32 -2.77
N ILE A 54 -1.82 2.29 -1.58
CA ILE A 54 -1.43 1.06 -0.88
C ILE A 54 -2.19 1.02 0.44
N CYS A 55 -2.90 -0.07 0.71
CA CYS A 55 -3.66 -0.17 1.96
C CYS A 55 -2.78 -0.46 3.17
N SER A 56 -3.33 -0.21 4.35
CA SER A 56 -2.65 -0.42 5.63
C SER A 56 -2.16 -1.86 5.87
N ARG A 57 -2.73 -2.86 5.19
CA ARG A 57 -2.31 -4.27 5.31
C ARG A 57 -0.90 -4.54 4.78
N HIS A 58 -0.35 -3.64 3.96
CA HIS A 58 0.98 -3.78 3.39
C HIS A 58 2.10 -3.15 4.24
N PHE A 59 1.74 -2.56 5.38
CA PHE A 59 2.67 -1.93 6.33
C PHE A 59 2.67 -2.67 7.67
N THR A 60 3.84 -2.75 8.30
CA THR A 60 3.97 -3.29 9.66
C THR A 60 3.46 -2.28 10.69
N VAL A 61 3.15 -2.75 11.90
CA VAL A 61 2.76 -1.88 13.04
C VAL A 61 3.83 -0.81 13.32
N GLU A 62 5.11 -1.16 13.19
CA GLU A 62 6.27 -0.26 13.39
C GLU A 62 6.39 0.84 12.31
N SER A 63 5.71 0.66 11.17
CA SER A 63 5.64 1.66 10.12
C SER A 63 4.73 2.83 10.48
N TYR A 64 3.99 2.75 11.58
CA TYR A 64 3.06 3.79 12.04
C TYR A 64 3.61 4.58 13.22
N VAL A 65 3.44 5.91 13.17
CA VAL A 65 3.76 6.81 14.29
C VAL A 65 2.82 6.54 15.46
N ASP A 66 1.57 6.25 15.13
CA ASP A 66 0.51 5.92 16.07
C ASP A 66 -0.55 5.08 15.35
N LEU A 67 -1.15 4.13 16.08
CA LEU A 67 -2.11 3.19 15.51
C LEU A 67 -3.50 3.78 15.33
N SER A 68 -3.82 4.88 16.02
CA SER A 68 -5.14 5.51 15.96
C SER A 68 -5.34 6.35 14.69
N SER A 69 -4.34 7.13 14.27
CA SER A 69 -4.43 7.95 13.05
C SER A 69 -4.04 7.20 11.78
N HIS A 70 -3.45 6.02 11.93
CA HIS A 70 -2.79 5.29 10.84
C HIS A 70 -1.86 6.23 10.06
N ARG A 71 -1.06 7.05 10.75
CA ARG A 71 -0.07 7.91 10.09
C ARG A 71 1.25 7.18 9.98
N LEU A 72 1.73 7.03 8.74
CA LEU A 72 3.02 6.39 8.48
C LEU A 72 4.18 7.26 9.00
N THR A 73 5.21 6.60 9.49
CA THR A 73 6.49 7.25 9.81
C THR A 73 7.14 7.76 8.51
N ARG A 74 8.07 8.71 8.63
CA ARG A 74 8.82 9.24 7.48
C ARG A 74 9.52 8.16 6.67
N ASN A 75 9.96 7.09 7.35
CA ASN A 75 10.75 6.02 6.78
C ASN A 75 9.94 4.76 6.46
N ALA A 76 8.63 4.75 6.71
CA ALA A 76 7.75 3.64 6.39
C ALA A 76 7.81 3.24 4.91
N VAL A 77 7.95 1.94 4.67
CA VAL A 77 7.91 1.32 3.35
C VAL A 77 6.96 0.13 3.39
N PRO A 78 6.21 -0.15 2.32
CA PRO A 78 5.39 -1.34 2.26
C PRO A 78 6.32 -2.56 2.17
N THR A 79 6.12 -3.54 3.04
CA THR A 79 6.96 -4.75 3.13
C THR A 79 6.15 -6.02 3.12
N LEU A 80 4.85 -5.94 3.39
CA LEU A 80 3.98 -7.11 3.48
C LEU A 80 3.28 -7.28 2.15
N PHE A 81 3.75 -8.22 1.32
CA PHE A 81 3.11 -8.58 0.07
C PHE A 81 2.70 -10.05 0.10
N PRO A 82 1.77 -10.46 0.98
CA PRO A 82 1.24 -11.80 0.90
C PRO A 82 0.58 -11.94 -0.47
N CYS A 83 1.28 -12.61 -1.39
CA CYS A 83 0.70 -13.17 -2.58
C CYS A 83 -0.51 -13.97 -2.09
N ARG A 84 -1.69 -13.66 -2.60
CA ARG A 84 -2.95 -14.25 -2.13
C ARG A 84 -3.02 -15.72 -2.54
N GLN A 85 -2.17 -16.58 -1.99
CA GLN A 85 -2.32 -18.03 -1.83
C GLN A 85 -1.05 -18.62 -1.23
N LEU A 86 -1.07 -18.86 0.08
CA LEU A 86 -0.80 -20.20 0.63
C LEU A 86 -1.80 -20.44 1.77
N ALA A 87 -3.08 -20.46 1.42
CA ALA A 87 -4.04 -21.23 2.20
C ALA A 87 -3.79 -22.71 1.87
N THR A 88 -2.91 -23.35 2.63
CA THR A 88 -2.90 -24.76 3.08
C THR A 88 -1.45 -25.17 3.37
N TYR A 89 -1.13 -25.38 4.63
CA TYR A 89 -0.49 -26.62 5.10
C TYR A 89 -0.65 -26.63 6.63
N GLN A 90 -1.80 -27.11 7.07
CA GLN A 90 -1.89 -27.73 8.38
C GLN A 90 -1.01 -28.98 8.30
N VAL A 91 0.10 -29.01 9.04
CA VAL A 91 0.67 -30.29 9.47
C VAL A 91 0.06 -30.53 10.84
N GLN A 92 -1.00 -31.34 10.87
CA GLN A 92 -1.44 -31.98 12.11
C GLN A 92 -0.33 -32.93 12.53
N ALA A 93 0.15 -32.77 13.77
CA ALA A 93 0.89 -33.79 14.49
C ALA A 93 -0.09 -34.57 15.38
#